data_AF-A0A2D5R7J9-F1
#
_entry.id   AF-A0A2D5R7J9-F1
#
_cell.length_a   1.000
_cell.length_b   1.000
_cell.length_c   1.000
_cell.angle_alpha   90.00
_cell.angle_beta   90.00
_cell.angle_gamma   90.00
#
_symmetry.space_group_name_H-M   'P 1'
#
loop_
_entity.id
_entity.type
_entity.pdbx_description
1 polymer ?
#
loop_
_entity_poly.entity_id
_entity_poly.type
_entity_poly.pdbx_seq_one_letter_code
_entity_poly.pdbx_strand_id
1 'polypeptide(L)'
;MESRDSIRAVFADPQLEGMEDLYQAIGAMLKDGVGFERAYELVLQSGANSSMTWVRFCVQSANRFDDPPEETEFLAVLEEFCKQHVGI
;
A
#
# COMPACT_ATOMS: atom_id res chain seq x y z
N MET A 1 19.27 1.04 -4.08
CA MET A 1 18.48 -0.04 -3.46
C MET A 1 18.20 0.33 -2.03
N GLU A 2 17.10 1.01 -1.83
CA GLU A 2 16.57 1.34 -0.51
C GLU A 2 16.25 0.04 0.25
N SER A 3 16.48 0.05 1.56
CA SER A 3 16.20 -1.14 2.37
C SER A 3 14.70 -1.27 2.60
N ARG A 4 14.19 -2.50 2.72
CA ARG A 4 12.78 -2.76 3.12
C ARG A 4 12.34 -1.97 4.35
N ASP A 5 13.27 -1.67 5.27
CA ASP A 5 13.02 -0.81 6.42
C ASP A 5 12.73 0.66 6.06
N SER A 6 13.40 1.22 5.04
CA SER A 6 13.07 2.55 4.50
C SER A 6 11.66 2.57 3.93
N ILE A 7 11.28 1.53 3.19
CA ILE A 7 9.93 1.38 2.63
C ILE A 7 8.90 1.31 3.76
N ARG A 8 9.12 0.46 4.77
CA ARG A 8 8.24 0.36 5.95
C ARG A 8 8.09 1.69 6.68
N ALA A 9 9.17 2.46 6.82
CA ALA A 9 9.10 3.77 7.46
C ALA A 9 8.17 4.74 6.71
N VAL A 10 8.08 4.63 5.38
CA VAL A 10 7.15 5.44 4.59
C VAL A 10 5.69 5.04 4.83
N PHE A 11 5.39 3.74 4.93
CA PHE A 11 4.03 3.27 5.27
C PHE A 11 3.63 3.54 6.73
N ALA A 12 4.59 3.60 7.65
CA ALA A 12 4.37 3.94 9.05
C ALA A 12 4.21 5.45 9.31
N ASP A 13 4.36 6.28 8.27
CA ASP A 13 4.29 7.74 8.42
C ASP A 13 2.83 8.21 8.57
N PRO A 14 2.47 8.84 9.71
CA PRO A 14 1.12 9.31 9.97
C PRO A 14 0.65 10.45 9.03
N GLN A 15 1.53 11.02 8.20
CA GLN A 15 1.15 12.07 7.24
C GLN A 15 0.27 11.58 6.08
N LEU A 16 0.04 10.27 5.97
CA LEU A 16 -0.67 9.64 4.86
C LEU A 16 -2.14 9.38 5.20
N GLU A 17 -2.90 10.46 5.21
CA GLU A 17 -4.35 10.41 5.44
C GLU A 17 -5.06 9.55 4.38
N GLY A 18 -5.87 8.59 4.81
CA GLY A 18 -6.65 7.67 3.95
C GLY A 18 -5.96 6.34 3.62
N MET A 19 -4.73 6.09 4.10
CA MET A 19 -4.10 4.78 3.92
C MET A 19 -4.84 3.67 4.67
N GLU A 20 -5.53 3.98 5.76
CA GLU A 20 -6.39 3.05 6.48
C GLU A 20 -7.52 2.49 5.59
N ASP A 21 -8.16 3.35 4.77
CA ASP A 21 -9.19 2.92 3.82
C ASP A 21 -8.62 2.03 2.71
N LEU A 22 -7.34 2.23 2.35
CA LEU A 22 -6.64 1.36 1.41
C LEU A 22 -6.34 -0.01 2.02
N TYR A 23 -5.78 -0.02 3.24
CA TYR A 23 -5.46 -1.26 3.96
C TYR A 23 -6.72 -2.07 4.26
N GLN A 24 -7.81 -1.41 4.64
CA GLN A 24 -9.09 -2.07 4.89
C GLN A 24 -9.68 -2.64 3.61
N ALA A 25 -9.69 -1.89 2.50
CA ALA A 25 -10.26 -2.37 1.23
C ALA A 25 -9.52 -3.60 0.69
N ILE A 26 -8.18 -3.55 0.68
CA ILE A 26 -7.35 -4.69 0.24
C ILE A 26 -7.43 -5.83 1.25
N GLY A 27 -7.28 -5.52 2.54
CA GLY A 27 -7.30 -6.51 3.63
C GLY A 27 -8.62 -7.28 3.75
N ALA A 28 -9.76 -6.64 3.50
CA ALA A 28 -11.06 -7.31 3.45
C ALA A 28 -11.10 -8.37 2.35
N MET A 29 -10.61 -8.05 1.15
CA MET A 29 -10.52 -9.00 0.05
C MET A 29 -9.53 -10.14 0.34
N LEU A 30 -8.40 -9.84 1.00
CA LEU A 30 -7.45 -10.86 1.44
C LEU A 30 -8.09 -11.85 2.43
N LYS A 31 -8.90 -11.36 3.37
CA LYS A 31 -9.67 -12.23 4.30
C LYS A 31 -10.64 -13.14 3.58
N ASP A 32 -11.23 -12.67 2.49
CA ASP A 32 -12.14 -13.45 1.65
C ASP A 32 -11.38 -14.42 0.71
N GLY A 33 -10.06 -14.52 0.83
CA GLY A 33 -9.22 -15.43 0.06
C GLY A 33 -8.84 -14.92 -1.33
N VAL A 34 -9.12 -13.65 -1.64
CA VAL A 34 -8.65 -13.01 -2.87
C VAL A 34 -7.15 -12.79 -2.75
N GLY A 35 -6.38 -13.17 -3.78
CA GLY A 35 -4.94 -12.90 -3.82
C GLY A 35 -4.63 -11.39 -3.85
N PHE A 36 -3.48 -11.00 -3.27
CA PHE A 36 -3.10 -9.59 -3.12
C PHE A 36 -3.08 -8.82 -4.45
N GLU A 37 -2.44 -9.35 -5.49
CA GLU A 37 -2.40 -8.69 -6.81
C GLU A 37 -3.80 -8.38 -7.32
N ARG A 38 -4.72 -9.35 -7.21
CA ARG A 38 -6.10 -9.18 -7.67
C ARG A 38 -6.87 -8.18 -6.83
N ALA A 39 -6.71 -8.22 -5.51
CA ALA A 39 -7.34 -7.26 -4.60
C ALA A 39 -6.84 -5.83 -4.88
N TYR A 40 -5.53 -5.67 -5.08
CA TYR A 40 -4.90 -4.40 -5.42
C TYR A 40 -5.42 -3.83 -6.75
N GLU A 41 -5.45 -4.63 -7.81
CA GLU A 41 -6.02 -4.22 -9.11
C GLU A 41 -7.48 -3.76 -8.99
N LEU A 42 -8.30 -4.47 -8.21
CA LEU A 42 -9.71 -4.12 -8.02
C LEU A 42 -9.87 -2.78 -7.30
N VAL A 43 -9.05 -2.51 -6.27
CA VAL A 43 -9.06 -1.19 -5.62
C VAL A 43 -8.66 -0.10 -6.60
N LEU A 44 -7.60 -0.30 -7.39
CA LEU A 44 -7.17 0.68 -8.39
C LEU A 44 -8.23 0.96 -9.46
N GLN A 45 -8.90 -0.08 -9.96
CA GLN A 45 -9.94 0.05 -10.99
C GLN A 45 -11.23 0.68 -10.46
N SER A 46 -11.52 0.56 -9.17
CA SER A 46 -12.74 1.09 -8.57
C SER A 46 -12.83 2.62 -8.58
N GLY A 47 -11.69 3.32 -8.72
CA GLY A 47 -11.63 4.78 -8.61
C GLY A 47 -12.04 5.31 -7.22
N ALA A 48 -12.14 4.44 -6.21
CA ALA A 48 -12.51 4.79 -4.84
C ALA A 48 -11.47 5.73 -4.20
N ASN A 49 -11.85 6.40 -3.11
CA ASN A 49 -10.92 7.23 -2.31
C ASN A 49 -9.62 6.50 -1.96
N SER A 50 -9.67 5.19 -1.72
CA SER A 50 -8.51 4.34 -1.49
C SER A 50 -7.52 4.36 -2.68
N SER A 51 -8.00 4.32 -3.93
CA SER A 51 -7.16 4.40 -5.13
C SER A 51 -6.53 5.79 -5.31
N MET A 52 -7.29 6.87 -5.05
CA MET A 52 -6.76 8.23 -5.09
C MET A 52 -5.73 8.46 -3.99
N THR A 53 -5.94 7.88 -2.81
CA THR A 53 -4.98 7.93 -1.69
C THR A 53 -3.70 7.21 -2.04
N TRP A 54 -3.79 6.04 -2.68
CA TRP A 54 -2.62 5.33 -3.18
C TRP A 54 -1.81 6.14 -4.20
N VAL A 55 -2.48 6.78 -5.16
CA VAL A 55 -1.79 7.64 -6.15
C VAL A 55 -1.05 8.79 -5.44
N ARG A 56 -1.68 9.44 -4.45
CA ARG A 56 -1.03 10.49 -3.66
C ARG A 56 0.16 9.96 -2.87
N PHE A 57 0.02 8.77 -2.28
CA PHE A 57 1.09 8.09 -1.55
C PHE A 57 2.30 7.78 -2.46
N CYS A 58 2.08 7.24 -3.65
CA CYS A 58 3.16 6.98 -4.61
C CYS A 58 3.89 8.28 -5.01
N VAL A 59 3.16 9.37 -5.27
CA VAL A 59 3.74 10.67 -5.60
C VAL A 59 4.58 11.23 -4.44
N GLN A 60 4.10 11.13 -3.20
CA GLN A 60 4.86 11.59 -2.04
C GLN A 60 6.07 10.71 -1.76
N SER A 61 5.92 9.39 -1.90
CA SER A 61 7.00 8.41 -1.70
C SER A 61 8.11 8.60 -2.72
N ALA A 62 7.78 8.84 -4.00
CA ALA A 62 8.74 9.12 -5.05
C ALA A 62 9.60 10.38 -4.78
N ASN A 63 9.09 11.33 -3.98
CA ASN A 63 9.87 12.50 -3.55
C ASN A 63 10.77 12.22 -2.34
N ARG A 64 10.59 11.10 -1.62
CA ARG A 64 11.39 10.72 -0.44
C ARG A 64 12.59 9.86 -0.77
N PHE A 65 12.59 9.22 -1.93
CA PHE A 65 13.66 8.34 -2.37
C PHE A 65 14.45 8.99 -3.51
N ASP A 66 15.75 9.17 -3.32
CA ASP A 66 16.66 9.60 -4.41
C ASP A 66 16.77 8.53 -5.51
N ASP A 67 16.63 7.26 -5.12
CA ASP A 67 16.54 6.08 -5.99
C ASP A 67 15.25 5.32 -5.62
N PRO A 68 14.19 5.35 -6.45
CA PRO A 68 12.91 4.75 -6.09
C PRO A 68 13.06 3.24 -5.90
N PRO A 69 12.44 2.65 -4.86
CA PRO A 69 12.47 1.21 -4.64
C PRO A 69 11.77 0.46 -5.79
N GLU A 70 12.11 -0.83 -5.96
CA GLU A 70 11.40 -1.66 -6.92
C GLU A 70 9.92 -1.76 -6.57
N GLU A 71 9.06 -1.73 -7.57
CA GLU A 71 7.60 -1.81 -7.40
C GLU A 71 7.20 -3.07 -6.61
N THR A 72 7.86 -4.20 -6.87
CA THR A 72 7.64 -5.48 -6.20
C THR A 72 7.97 -5.42 -4.71
N GLU A 73 9.04 -4.73 -4.30
CA GLU A 73 9.38 -4.55 -2.89
C GLU A 73 8.37 -3.65 -2.18
N PHE A 74 7.94 -2.60 -2.87
CA PHE A 74 6.95 -1.66 -2.35
C PHE A 74 5.59 -2.32 -2.14
N LEU A 75 5.15 -3.10 -3.13
CA LEU A 75 3.92 -3.90 -3.08
C LEU A 75 3.98 -4.98 -1.98
N ALA A 76 5.14 -5.62 -1.79
CA ALA A 76 5.31 -6.59 -0.71
C ALA A 76 5.11 -5.97 0.68
N VAL A 77 5.62 -4.74 0.90
CA VAL A 77 5.40 -4.02 2.17
C VAL A 77 3.95 -3.56 2.31
N LEU A 78 3.30 -3.11 1.23
CA LEU A 78 1.86 -2.81 1.26
C LEU A 78 1.06 -4.04 1.68
N GLU A 79 1.35 -5.22 1.13
CA GLU A 79 0.70 -6.47 1.52
C GLU A 79 0.90 -6.79 3.01
N GLU A 80 2.12 -6.62 3.54
CA GLU A 80 2.41 -6.78 4.97
C GLU A 80 1.50 -5.89 5.82
N PHE A 81 1.37 -4.60 5.49
CA PHE A 81 0.53 -3.65 6.22
C PHE A 81 -0.97 -3.98 6.11
N CYS A 82 -1.46 -4.35 4.92
CA CYS A 82 -2.85 -4.77 4.72
C CYS A 82 -3.19 -5.97 5.62
N LYS A 83 -2.33 -6.99 5.65
CA LYS A 83 -2.51 -8.19 6.47
C LYS A 83 -2.49 -7.86 7.96
N GLN A 84 -1.51 -7.07 8.41
CA GLN A 84 -1.42 -6.62 9.80
C GLN A 84 -2.66 -5.84 10.23
N HIS A 85 -3.16 -4.93 9.38
CA HIS A 85 -4.32 -4.10 9.68
C HIS A 85 -5.58 -4.94 9.92
N VAL A 86 -5.76 -6.02 9.15
CA VAL A 86 -6.93 -6.90 9.30
C VAL A 86 -6.67 -8.11 10.22
N GLY A 87 -5.45 -8.32 10.70
CA GLY A 87 -5.09 -9.36 11.68
C GLY A 87 -5.00 -10.77 11.09
N ILE A 88 -4.46 -10.91 9.87
CA ILE A 88 -4.14 -12.20 9.20
C ILE A 88 -2.64 -12.36 8.96
#